data_AF-A0A9N9P6R5-F1
#
_entry.id   AF-A0A9N9P6R5-F1
#
_cell.length_a   1.000
_cell.length_b   1.000
_cell.length_c   1.000
_cell.angle_alpha   90.00
_cell.angle_beta   90.00
_cell.angle_gamma   90.00
#
_symmetry.space_group_name_H-M   'P 1'
#
loop_
_entity.id
_entity.type
_entity.pdbx_description
1 polymer ?
#
loop_
_entity_poly.entity_id
_entity_poly.type
_entity_poly.pdbx_seq_one_letter_code
_entity_poly.pdbx_strand_id
1 'polypeptide(L)'
;MSVKTECIYENSEIEDDLKKVLTENKYQLSWIPYDEFTNIREIGKGGFATVYYAWWCDKILNVSDSVALKLLHGSNIYREEFIKE
;
A
#
# COMPACT_ATOMS: atom_id res chain seq x y z
N MET A 1 -8.21 11.73 -19.14
CA MET A 1 -8.43 10.30 -19.42
C MET A 1 -7.84 9.56 -18.24
N SER A 2 -8.65 9.22 -17.24
CA SER A 2 -8.15 8.59 -16.01
C SER A 2 -8.00 7.09 -16.28
N VAL A 3 -6.76 6.61 -16.31
CA VAL A 3 -6.48 5.19 -16.43
C VAL A 3 -6.92 4.54 -15.13
N LYS A 4 -7.99 3.74 -15.19
CA LYS A 4 -8.41 2.89 -14.08
C LYS A 4 -7.47 1.69 -14.11
N THR A 5 -6.40 1.74 -13.31
CA THR A 5 -5.56 0.56 -13.12
C THR A 5 -6.33 -0.39 -12.20
N GLU A 6 -7.04 -1.34 -12.80
CA GLU A 6 -7.60 -2.49 -12.08
C GLU A 6 -6.44 -3.37 -11.61
N CYS A 7 -6.51 -3.86 -10.36
CA CYS A 7 -5.50 -4.79 -9.84
C CYS A 7 -5.61 -6.11 -10.61
N ILE A 8 -4.68 -6.31 -11.54
CA ILE A 8 -4.51 -7.53 -12.31
C ILE A 8 -3.62 -8.48 -11.52
N TYR A 9 -4.24 -9.50 -10.92
CA TYR A 9 -3.53 -10.60 -10.29
C TYR A 9 -3.08 -11.56 -11.40
N GLU A 10 -1.78 -11.55 -11.72
CA GLU A 10 -1.19 -12.72 -12.36
C GLU A 10 -1.09 -13.79 -11.27
N ASN A 11 -1.70 -14.96 -11.50
CA ASN A 11 -1.54 -16.12 -10.63
C ASN A 11 -0.07 -16.57 -10.67
N SER A 12 0.79 -15.95 -9.86
CA SER A 12 2.00 -16.61 -9.41
C SER A 12 1.56 -17.58 -8.32
N GLU A 13 1.72 -18.88 -8.55
CA GLU A 13 1.61 -19.89 -7.50
C GLU A 13 2.61 -19.55 -6.41
N ILE A 14 2.14 -18.86 -5.37
CA ILE A 14 2.97 -18.59 -4.20
C ILE A 14 3.13 -19.91 -3.49
N GLU A 15 4.37 -20.40 -3.52
CA GLU A 15 4.80 -21.62 -2.88
C GLU A 15 4.37 -21.58 -1.41
N ASP A 16 3.64 -22.60 -0.97
CA ASP A 16 2.88 -22.66 0.30
C ASP A 16 3.76 -22.34 1.53
N ASP A 17 5.07 -22.58 1.40
CA ASP A 17 6.11 -22.28 2.38
C ASP A 17 6.29 -20.78 2.66
N LEU A 18 6.14 -19.90 1.66
CA LEU A 18 6.26 -18.44 1.84
C LEU A 18 5.07 -17.86 2.60
N LYS A 19 3.85 -18.37 2.36
CA LYS A 19 2.65 -17.96 3.10
C LYS A 19 2.78 -18.28 4.58
N LYS A 20 3.40 -19.42 4.91
CA LYS A 20 3.61 -19.87 6.28
C LYS A 20 4.56 -18.97 7.06
N VAL A 21 5.69 -18.59 6.46
CA VAL A 21 6.68 -17.70 7.09
C VAL A 21 6.09 -16.30 7.38
N LEU A 22 5.24 -15.79 6.49
CA LEU A 22 4.58 -14.48 6.66
C LEU A 22 3.48 -14.51 7.74
N THR A 23 2.71 -15.60 7.84
CA THR A 23 1.66 -15.76 8.85
C THR A 23 2.21 -16.00 10.26
N GLU A 24 3.36 -16.68 10.39
CA GLU A 24 4.04 -16.89 11.68
C GLU A 24 4.70 -15.59 12.21
N ASN A 25 5.11 -14.68 11.33
CA ASN A 25 5.65 -13.36 11.66
C ASN A 25 4.59 -12.25 11.80
N LYS A 26 3.40 -12.59 12.29
CA LYS A 26 2.16 -11.77 12.40
C LYS A 26 2.31 -10.32 12.91
N TYR A 27 3.46 -9.93 13.48
CA TYR A 27 3.73 -8.60 14.05
C TYR A 27 4.97 -7.90 13.46
N GLN A 28 5.63 -8.45 12.43
CA GLN A 28 6.68 -7.70 11.74
C GLN A 28 6.02 -6.64 10.84
N LEU A 29 6.36 -5.38 11.11
CA LEU A 29 6.00 -4.25 10.24
C LEU A 29 6.73 -4.43 8.90
N SER A 30 6.05 -5.06 7.94
CA SER A 30 6.56 -5.22 6.60
C SER A 30 6.45 -3.88 5.87
N TRP A 31 7.51 -3.51 5.15
CA TRP A 31 7.47 -2.35 4.27
C TRP A 31 6.66 -2.72 3.02
N ILE A 32 5.68 -1.88 2.68
CA ILE A 32 4.80 -2.07 1.52
C ILE A 32 5.22 -1.06 0.45
N PRO A 33 5.57 -1.52 -0.77
CA PRO A 33 5.83 -0.65 -1.90
C PRO A 33 4.68 0.30 -2.22
N TYR A 34 4.98 1.53 -2.65
CA TYR A 34 3.93 2.53 -2.92
C TYR A 34 3.06 2.19 -4.15
N ASP A 35 3.65 1.53 -5.15
CA ASP A 35 2.99 1.09 -6.38
C ASP A 35 1.87 0.06 -6.13
N GLU A 36 1.86 -0.60 -4.97
CA GLU A 36 0.78 -1.49 -4.55
C GLU A 36 -0.50 -0.76 -4.12
N PHE A 37 -0.44 0.57 -3.97
CA PHE A 37 -1.59 1.39 -3.64
C PHE A 37 -2.18 2.05 -4.89
N THR A 38 -3.49 1.94 -5.05
CA THR A 38 -4.24 2.54 -6.16
C THR A 38 -5.37 3.42 -5.65
N ASN A 39 -5.91 4.27 -6.53
CA ASN A 39 -7.03 5.17 -6.25
C ASN A 39 -6.81 6.04 -4.99
N ILE A 40 -5.59 6.56 -4.86
CA ILE A 40 -5.17 7.36 -3.71
C ILE A 40 -5.88 8.72 -3.77
N ARG A 41 -6.67 9.03 -2.74
CA ARG A 41 -7.40 10.30 -2.63
C ARG A 41 -7.33 10.84 -1.22
N GLU A 42 -7.14 12.15 -1.08
CA GLU A 42 -7.16 12.80 0.24
C GLU A 42 -8.58 12.71 0.82
N ILE A 43 -8.67 12.34 2.11
CA ILE A 43 -9.93 12.30 2.84
C ILE A 43 -9.96 13.25 4.03
N GLY A 44 -8.82 13.83 4.40
CA GLY A 44 -8.78 14.87 5.41
C GLY A 44 -7.37 15.32 5.75
N LYS A 45 -7.26 16.58 6.16
CA LYS A 45 -6.01 17.20 6.58
C LYS A 45 -6.17 17.84 7.95
N GLY A 46 -5.28 17.48 8.87
CA GLY A 46 -5.20 18.07 10.21
C GLY A 46 -3.94 18.92 10.39
N GLY A 47 -3.68 19.39 11.61
CA GLY A 47 -2.45 20.14 11.90
C GLY A 47 -1.16 19.31 11.75
N PHE A 48 -1.24 18.01 12.03
CA PHE A 48 -0.06 17.13 12.12
C PHE A 48 0.12 16.18 10.93
N ALA A 49 -0.94 15.91 10.18
CA ALA A 49 -0.90 14.93 9.09
C ALA A 49 -2.01 15.16 8.07
N THR A 50 -1.78 14.63 6.87
CA THR A 50 -2.80 14.45 5.84
C THR A 50 -3.14 12.96 5.72
N VAL A 51 -4.42 12.61 5.63
CA VAL A 51 -4.90 11.24 5.52
C VAL A 51 -5.46 11.02 4.12
N TYR A 52 -5.02 9.95 3.48
CA TYR A 52 -5.48 9.50 2.18
C TYR A 52 -6.20 8.17 2.32
N TYR A 53 -7.26 7.99 1.56
CA TYR A 53 -7.83 6.69 1.25
C TYR A 53 -7.06 6.09 0.08
N ALA A 54 -6.82 4.78 0.12
CA ALA A 54 -6.29 4.02 -1.00
C ALA A 54 -6.88 2.61 -1.02
N TRP A 55 -6.84 1.98 -2.20
CA TRP A 55 -6.93 0.52 -2.31
C TRP A 55 -5.53 -0.04 -2.27
N TRP A 56 -5.25 -0.92 -1.31
CA TRP A 56 -4.05 -1.73 -1.31
C TRP A 56 -4.35 -3.04 -2.04
N CYS A 57 -3.47 -3.45 -2.93
CA CYS A 57 -3.54 -4.73 -3.60
C CYS A 57 -2.36 -5.59 -3.16
N ASP A 58 -2.63 -6.48 -2.21
CA ASP A 58 -1.63 -7.41 -1.69
C ASP A 58 -1.40 -8.51 -2.74
N LYS A 59 -0.27 -8.40 -3.44
CA LYS A 59 0.16 -9.36 -4.47
C LYS A 59 0.47 -10.74 -3.87
N ILE A 60 0.77 -10.83 -2.58
CA ILE A 60 1.12 -12.09 -1.91
C ILE A 60 -0.15 -12.84 -1.50
N LEU A 61 -1.13 -12.12 -0.97
CA LEU A 61 -2.37 -12.74 -0.53
C LEU A 61 -3.45 -12.74 -1.61
N ASN A 62 -3.21 -12.08 -2.74
CA ASN A 62 -4.18 -11.85 -3.81
C ASN A 62 -5.49 -11.27 -3.29
N VAL A 63 -5.38 -10.35 -2.32
CA VAL A 63 -6.51 -9.63 -1.72
C VAL A 63 -6.36 -8.14 -1.98
N SER A 64 -7.50 -7.46 -2.10
CA SER A 64 -7.54 -6.00 -2.09
C SER A 64 -8.33 -5.52 -0.90
N ASP A 65 -7.73 -4.63 -0.13
CA ASP A 65 -8.33 -4.00 1.03
C ASP A 65 -8.27 -2.47 0.91
N SER A 66 -9.29 -1.81 1.45
CA SER A 66 -9.25 -0.36 1.60
C SER A 66 -8.44 0.04 2.82
N VAL A 67 -7.49 0.95 2.65
CA VAL A 67 -6.59 1.39 3.71
C VAL A 67 -6.60 2.92 3.86
N ALA A 68 -6.14 3.38 5.03
CA ALA A 68 -5.89 4.79 5.29
C ALA A 68 -4.38 5.05 5.38
N LEU A 69 -3.84 5.83 4.44
CA LEU A 69 -2.44 6.25 4.42
C LEU A 69 -2.31 7.58 5.18
N LYS A 70 -1.43 7.63 6.19
CA LYS A 70 -1.22 8.82 7.02
C LYS A 70 0.13 9.47 6.72
N LEU A 71 0.10 10.61 6.04
CA LEU A 71 1.28 11.40 5.72
C LEU A 71 1.57 12.42 6.84
N LEU A 72 2.65 12.21 7.58
CA LEU A 72 3.04 13.08 8.71
C LEU A 72 3.73 14.37 8.22
N HIS A 73 3.24 15.52 8.66
CA HIS A 73 3.84 16.82 8.36
C HIS A 73 5.21 16.95 9.01
N GLY A 74 6.18 17.51 8.30
CA GLY A 74 7.54 17.70 8.82
C GLY A 74 8.37 16.42 8.92
N SER A 75 7.86 15.28 8.43
CA SER A 75 8.70 14.12 8.21
C SER A 75 9.77 14.48 7.17
N ASN A 76 11.04 14.17 7.48
CA ASN A 76 12.17 14.40 6.58
C ASN A 76 12.26 13.32 5.49
N ILE A 77 11.12 12.66 5.21
CA ILE A 77 10.96 11.67 4.15
C ILE A 77 11.03 12.49 2.87
N TYR A 78 12.16 12.34 2.18
CA TYR A 78 12.59 13.19 1.09
C TYR A 78 11.46 13.40 0.06
N ARG A 79 11.36 14.66 -0.34
CA ARG A 79 10.37 15.23 -1.23
C ARG A 79 10.28 14.42 -2.54
N GLU A 80 9.04 14.20 -2.97
CA GLU A 80 8.62 13.79 -4.33
C GLU A 80 8.93 12.37 -4.84
N GLU A 81 9.88 11.64 -4.27
CA GLU A 81 10.25 10.30 -4.79
C GLU A 81 9.24 9.19 -4.45
N PHE A 82 8.52 9.29 -3.33
CA PHE A 82 7.55 8.25 -2.93
C PHE A 82 6.29 8.19 -3.82
N ILE A 83 6.03 9.17 -4.70
CA ILE A 83 4.84 9.17 -5.58
C ILE A 83 5.15 8.61 -6.99
N LYS A 84 6.40 8.21 -7.27
CA LYS A 84 6.83 7.83 -8.64
C LYS A 84 7.66 6.54 -8.77
N GLU A 85 7.83 5.75 -7.70
CA GLU A 85 8.34 4.38 -7.86
C GLU A 85 7.22 3.40 -8.21
#